data_AF-A0A914PXW6-F1
#
_entry.id   AF-A0A914PXW6-F1
#
_cell.length_a   1.000
_cell.length_b   1.000
_cell.length_c   1.000
_cell.angle_alpha   90.00
_cell.angle_beta   90.00
_cell.angle_gamma   90.00
#
_symmetry.space_group_name_H-M   'P 1'
#
loop_
_entity.id
_entity.type
_entity.pdbx_description
1 polymer ?
#
loop_
_entity_poly.entity_id
_entity_poly.type
_entity_poly.pdbx_seq_one_letter_code
_entity_poly.pdbx_strand_id
1 'polypeptide(L)'
;MITKSATNFGPFISSLKNFTTHIDQEIFTVGSINTSDTNSIFGEKIDDPPIVTFYSSRGPLPNGARGVTFGVPSSAVIENPGWYTSKKKIFEGTSCASPIAAGAIACLLSALKANSMKYTPATIKMVLCNTAFLPKNEDRLSFGNGIIQINSAFEYYLKNNKNYLSKIIVPQISVKNESNEKGIIIYKIQNDQNIYDFCINIENSNIKIPWILKSFPKENEKYIKYSKTVENNLFNIKIDTKELKQGYQYYSEIHGFDPSNISVGPIFHIPITVIIPENLIKNSIKKEIFMKSTSIFRLILNPESISQKCIVKITSEENGKIECEKVFEKADIQKNCRDEKVTNGAGFLRSFYVNIQWERMFEICIYQLTRINDNSVLKCFLEILFEN
;
A
#
# COMPACT_ATOMS: atom_id res chain seq x y z
N MET A 1 9.55 19.52 -2.17
CA MET A 1 9.75 18.05 -2.28
C MET A 1 10.27 17.52 -0.96
N ILE A 2 9.56 16.58 -0.36
CA ILE A 2 9.80 16.06 0.98
C ILE A 2 9.72 14.53 0.91
N THR A 3 10.73 13.81 1.39
CA THR A 3 10.60 12.36 1.62
C THR A 3 10.12 12.11 3.04
N LYS A 4 9.18 11.19 3.20
CA LYS A 4 8.61 10.84 4.50
C LYS A 4 8.47 9.32 4.59
N SER A 5 8.90 8.77 5.71
CA SER A 5 8.67 7.36 6.05
C SER A 5 7.17 7.04 6.05
N ALA A 6 6.81 5.88 5.51
CA ALA A 6 5.46 5.33 5.60
C ALA A 6 5.08 4.89 7.04
N THR A 7 5.99 4.97 8.01
CA THR A 7 5.88 4.42 9.37
C THR A 7 5.93 2.89 9.44
N ASN A 8 6.14 2.35 10.63
CA ASN A 8 6.34 0.93 10.88
C ASN A 8 5.14 0.31 11.63
N PHE A 9 3.91 0.62 11.20
CA PHE A 9 2.67 0.11 11.80
C PHE A 9 1.95 -0.93 10.91
N GLY A 10 2.63 -1.42 9.88
CA GLY A 10 2.18 -2.62 9.18
C GLY A 10 2.15 -3.84 10.12
N PRO A 11 1.49 -4.93 9.71
CA PRO A 11 1.16 -5.24 8.34
C PRO A 11 -0.20 -4.75 7.85
N PHE A 12 -1.07 -4.19 8.67
CA PHE A 12 -2.48 -3.96 8.31
C PHE A 12 -2.72 -3.06 7.11
N ILE A 13 -3.88 -3.26 6.49
CA ILE A 13 -4.46 -2.31 5.53
C ILE A 13 -4.74 -1.00 6.28
N SER A 14 -4.54 0.13 5.63
CA SER A 14 -4.79 1.47 6.21
C SER A 14 -3.99 1.75 7.50
N SER A 15 -2.75 1.26 7.60
CA SER A 15 -1.87 1.40 8.77
C SER A 15 -0.99 2.66 8.77
N LEU A 16 -1.10 3.50 7.74
CA LEU A 16 -0.40 4.78 7.67
C LEU A 16 -0.93 5.75 8.74
N LYS A 17 -0.04 6.25 9.61
CA LYS A 17 -0.38 7.25 10.65
C LYS A 17 0.20 8.63 10.37
N ASN A 18 -0.37 9.66 10.98
CA ASN A 18 0.14 11.04 10.99
C ASN A 18 0.45 11.61 9.60
N PHE A 19 -0.47 11.41 8.65
CA PHE A 19 -0.30 11.93 7.29
C PHE A 19 -0.87 13.35 7.15
N THR A 20 -0.12 14.23 6.49
CA THR A 20 -0.59 15.57 6.14
C THR A 20 -1.22 15.51 4.75
N THR A 21 -2.53 15.67 4.67
CA THR A 21 -3.32 15.52 3.44
C THR A 21 -3.21 16.73 2.48
N HIS A 22 -2.61 17.84 2.93
CA HIS A 22 -2.63 19.12 2.22
C HIS A 22 -1.53 19.32 1.16
N ILE A 23 -0.50 18.45 1.09
CA ILE A 23 0.69 18.66 0.22
C ILE A 23 1.07 17.38 -0.55
N ASP A 24 0.08 16.65 -1.06
CA ASP A 24 0.31 15.35 -1.70
C ASP A 24 1.29 15.44 -2.88
N GLN A 25 1.23 16.50 -3.69
CA GLN A 25 2.08 16.61 -4.89
C GLN A 25 3.59 16.77 -4.58
N GLU A 26 3.97 17.10 -3.36
CA GLU A 26 5.38 17.30 -2.99
C GLU A 26 5.94 16.25 -2.03
N ILE A 27 5.08 15.41 -1.45
CA ILE A 27 5.47 14.40 -0.46
C ILE A 27 5.67 13.05 -1.15
N PHE A 28 6.82 12.45 -0.88
CA PHE A 28 7.19 11.09 -1.27
C PHE A 28 7.11 10.19 -0.05
N THR A 29 6.02 9.44 0.06
CA THR A 29 5.83 8.47 1.16
C THR A 29 6.50 7.18 0.80
N VAL A 30 7.47 6.75 1.60
CA VAL A 30 8.29 5.58 1.26
C VAL A 30 8.07 4.43 2.22
N GLY A 31 7.64 3.31 1.64
CA GLY A 31 7.60 2.01 2.29
C GLY A 31 8.97 1.36 2.33
N SER A 32 9.12 0.39 3.20
CA SER A 32 10.33 -0.38 3.39
C SER A 32 10.18 -1.72 2.66
N ILE A 33 11.21 -2.08 1.90
CA ILE A 33 11.25 -3.34 1.15
C ILE A 33 12.56 -4.08 1.44
N ASN A 34 12.50 -5.40 1.34
CA ASN A 34 13.66 -6.25 1.28
C ASN A 34 13.98 -6.57 -0.18
N THR A 35 15.25 -6.51 -0.53
CA THR A 35 15.84 -6.93 -1.81
C THR A 35 16.95 -7.95 -1.55
N SER A 36 17.44 -8.60 -2.61
CA SER A 36 18.64 -9.43 -2.54
C SER A 36 19.84 -8.65 -1.96
N ASP A 37 20.02 -7.39 -2.36
CA ASP A 37 21.07 -6.51 -1.82
C ASP A 37 20.91 -6.28 -0.31
N THR A 38 19.70 -6.01 0.20
CA THR A 38 19.52 -5.81 1.65
C THR A 38 19.75 -7.10 2.42
N ASN A 39 19.36 -8.25 1.86
CA ASN A 39 19.61 -9.56 2.47
C ASN A 39 21.12 -9.85 2.53
N SER A 40 21.88 -9.44 1.52
CA SER A 40 23.34 -9.60 1.49
C SER A 40 24.07 -8.87 2.61
N ILE A 41 23.50 -7.77 3.14
CA ILE A 41 24.02 -7.06 4.31
C ILE A 41 24.04 -7.97 5.55
N PHE A 42 23.10 -8.91 5.64
CA PHE A 42 23.01 -9.90 6.70
C PHE A 42 23.77 -11.20 6.38
N GLY A 43 24.50 -11.25 5.26
CA GLY A 43 25.22 -12.44 4.81
C GLY A 43 24.35 -13.44 4.07
N GLU A 44 23.08 -13.11 3.79
CA GLU A 44 22.17 -13.97 3.03
C GLU A 44 22.36 -13.76 1.52
N LYS A 45 22.57 -14.85 0.77
CA LYS A 45 22.70 -14.83 -0.70
C LYS A 45 21.46 -15.40 -1.38
N ILE A 46 20.31 -14.83 -1.03
CA ILE A 46 19.01 -15.29 -1.54
C ILE A 46 18.55 -14.29 -2.61
N ASP A 47 18.39 -14.79 -3.84
CA ASP A 47 17.90 -14.02 -4.98
C ASP A 47 16.35 -14.02 -5.01
N ASP A 48 15.77 -13.45 -3.96
CA ASP A 48 14.32 -13.29 -3.87
C ASP A 48 13.87 -12.00 -4.57
N PRO A 49 12.69 -12.00 -5.22
CA PRO A 49 12.12 -10.78 -5.74
C PRO A 49 11.89 -9.76 -4.61
N PRO A 50 11.98 -8.45 -4.89
CA PRO A 50 11.75 -7.44 -3.88
C PRO A 50 10.35 -7.57 -3.24
N ILE A 51 10.30 -7.60 -1.92
CA ILE A 51 9.07 -7.77 -1.13
C ILE A 51 8.94 -6.68 -0.07
N VAL A 52 7.72 -6.22 0.21
CA VAL A 52 7.49 -5.23 1.26
C VAL A 52 7.73 -5.87 2.63
N THR A 53 8.47 -5.18 3.49
CA THR A 53 8.67 -5.66 4.87
C THR A 53 7.33 -5.71 5.61
N PHE A 54 7.18 -6.68 6.52
CA PHE A 54 5.90 -6.89 7.21
C PHE A 54 5.49 -5.64 8.01
N TYR A 55 6.45 -4.98 8.68
CA TYR A 55 6.20 -3.80 9.50
C TYR A 55 5.93 -2.53 8.69
N SER A 56 6.27 -2.46 7.41
CA SER A 56 6.02 -1.25 6.61
C SER A 56 4.51 -1.00 6.54
N SER A 57 4.07 0.20 6.92
CA SER A 57 2.65 0.54 6.82
C SER A 57 2.18 0.53 5.36
N ARG A 58 0.88 0.30 5.20
CA ARG A 58 0.20 0.12 3.92
C ARG A 58 -0.99 1.05 3.80
N GLY A 59 -1.35 1.36 2.56
CA GLY A 59 -2.56 2.09 2.23
C GLY A 59 -3.84 1.26 2.36
N PRO A 60 -4.99 1.85 2.01
CA PRO A 60 -5.14 3.25 1.62
C PRO A 60 -5.06 4.20 2.83
N LEU A 61 -4.93 5.50 2.57
CA LEU A 61 -5.17 6.52 3.59
C LEU A 61 -6.67 6.69 3.83
N PRO A 62 -7.11 7.20 4.99
CA PRO A 62 -8.53 7.32 5.30
C PRO A 62 -9.34 8.22 4.38
N ASN A 63 -8.68 9.13 3.66
CA ASN A 63 -9.28 10.01 2.66
C ASN A 63 -9.28 9.40 1.25
N GLY A 64 -9.01 8.10 1.12
CA GLY A 64 -9.00 7.37 -0.14
C GLY A 64 -7.74 7.46 -0.97
N ALA A 65 -6.79 8.33 -0.63
CA ALA A 65 -5.48 8.33 -1.29
C ALA A 65 -4.76 6.99 -1.10
N ARG A 66 -3.90 6.62 -2.05
CA ARG A 66 -3.10 5.37 -1.95
C ARG A 66 -2.18 5.34 -0.73
N GLY A 67 -1.64 6.49 -0.34
CA GLY A 67 -0.71 6.61 0.79
C GLY A 67 0.74 6.35 0.40
N VAL A 68 1.15 5.09 0.23
CA VAL A 68 2.54 4.76 -0.15
C VAL A 68 2.82 5.21 -1.59
N THR A 69 3.94 5.91 -1.79
CA THR A 69 4.40 6.37 -3.11
C THR A 69 5.36 5.39 -3.74
N PHE A 70 6.36 4.91 -2.99
CA PHE A 70 7.40 3.99 -3.46
C PHE A 70 7.80 2.99 -2.38
N GLY A 71 8.20 1.79 -2.80
CA GLY A 71 8.96 0.86 -1.96
C GLY A 71 10.46 1.11 -2.13
N VAL A 72 11.19 1.26 -1.03
CA VAL A 72 12.62 1.58 -1.05
C VAL A 72 13.39 0.67 -0.10
N PRO A 73 14.55 0.11 -0.53
CA PRO A 73 15.37 -0.75 0.32
C PRO A 73 15.69 -0.05 1.64
N SER A 74 15.57 -0.77 2.75
CA SER A 74 15.52 -0.15 4.09
C SER A 74 16.57 -0.62 5.07
N SER A 75 17.52 -1.46 4.67
CA SER A 75 18.58 -1.95 5.54
C SER A 75 19.86 -1.17 5.22
N ALA A 76 20.41 -0.49 6.23
CA ALA A 76 21.62 0.33 6.09
C ALA A 76 22.67 -0.05 7.13
N VAL A 77 23.92 -0.19 6.70
CA VAL A 77 25.08 -0.33 7.59
C VAL A 77 25.56 1.05 7.98
N ILE A 78 25.47 1.36 9.27
CA ILE A 78 25.88 2.66 9.82
C ILE A 78 27.04 2.44 10.79
N GLU A 79 28.01 3.34 10.77
CA GLU A 79 29.07 3.36 11.77
C GLU A 79 28.50 3.84 13.11
N ASN A 80 28.81 3.13 14.19
CA ASN A 80 28.42 3.62 15.49
C ASN A 80 29.31 4.82 15.89
N PRO A 81 28.77 5.76 16.67
CA PRO A 81 29.58 6.73 17.39
C PRO A 81 30.73 6.05 18.16
N GLY A 82 31.87 6.72 18.29
CA GLY A 82 33.11 6.14 18.85
C GLY A 82 33.06 5.66 20.30
N TRP A 83 31.93 5.83 21.00
CA TRP A 83 31.67 5.33 22.34
C TRP A 83 30.95 3.97 22.38
N TYR A 84 30.60 3.39 21.23
CA TYR A 84 30.14 2.00 21.14
C TYR A 84 31.32 1.03 20.99
N THR A 85 31.20 -0.15 21.59
CA THR A 85 32.18 -1.24 21.47
C THR A 85 32.19 -1.89 20.08
N SER A 86 31.05 -1.91 19.38
CA SER A 86 30.96 -2.34 17.99
C SER A 86 31.10 -1.15 17.04
N LYS A 87 31.93 -1.30 15.99
CA LYS A 87 32.18 -0.22 15.01
C LYS A 87 31.02 0.04 14.06
N LYS A 88 30.16 -0.95 13.83
CA LYS A 88 29.06 -0.88 12.86
C LYS A 88 27.78 -1.49 13.44
N LYS A 89 26.64 -0.95 13.02
CA LYS A 89 25.31 -1.46 13.33
C LYS A 89 24.44 -1.41 12.09
N ILE A 90 23.55 -2.38 11.95
CA ILE A 90 22.55 -2.39 10.89
C ILE A 90 21.26 -1.78 11.45
N PHE A 91 20.70 -0.83 10.72
CA PHE A 91 19.39 -0.26 11.01
C PHE A 91 18.41 -0.63 9.92
N GLU A 92 17.20 -0.99 10.34
CA GLU A 92 16.09 -1.35 9.47
C GLU A 92 14.88 -0.47 9.78
N GLY A 93 14.07 -0.20 8.77
CA GLY A 93 12.83 0.53 8.93
C GLY A 93 12.54 1.48 7.77
N THR A 94 11.29 1.91 7.68
CA THR A 94 10.89 2.99 6.76
C THR A 94 11.65 4.29 7.02
N SER A 95 12.13 4.50 8.25
CA SER A 95 13.04 5.62 8.60
C SER A 95 14.37 5.56 7.86
N CYS A 96 14.90 4.38 7.56
CA CYS A 96 16.11 4.20 6.73
C CYS A 96 15.81 4.34 5.24
N ALA A 97 14.61 3.91 4.81
CA ALA A 97 14.15 4.05 3.42
C ALA A 97 14.03 5.51 2.98
N SER A 98 13.56 6.40 3.87
CA SER A 98 13.35 7.84 3.61
C SER A 98 14.60 8.62 3.15
N PRO A 99 15.76 8.53 3.84
CA PRO A 99 16.98 9.17 3.38
C PRO A 99 17.57 8.52 2.11
N ILE A 100 17.42 7.20 1.92
CA ILE A 100 17.85 6.52 0.68
C ILE A 100 17.07 7.08 -0.53
N ALA A 101 15.75 7.20 -0.40
CA ALA A 101 14.91 7.81 -1.41
C ALA A 101 15.30 9.27 -1.67
N ALA A 102 15.60 10.04 -0.61
CA ALA A 102 16.03 11.43 -0.73
C ALA A 102 17.33 11.56 -1.53
N GLY A 103 18.32 10.72 -1.25
CA GLY A 103 19.58 10.67 -1.99
C GLY A 103 19.37 10.31 -3.46
N ALA A 104 18.57 9.28 -3.75
CA ALA A 104 18.25 8.89 -5.12
C ALA A 104 17.56 10.02 -5.90
N ILE A 105 16.57 10.67 -5.30
CA ILE A 105 15.88 11.83 -5.92
C ILE A 105 16.87 12.98 -6.11
N ALA A 106 17.75 13.27 -5.15
CA ALA A 106 18.76 14.31 -5.27
C ALA A 106 19.72 14.07 -6.46
N CYS A 107 20.09 12.82 -6.75
CA CYS A 107 20.86 12.47 -7.94
C CYS A 107 20.13 12.84 -9.23
N LEU A 108 18.84 12.51 -9.35
CA LEU A 108 18.02 12.91 -10.50
C LEU A 108 18.00 14.44 -10.64
N LEU A 109 17.71 15.16 -9.56
CA LEU A 109 17.65 16.63 -9.59
C LEU A 109 18.98 17.26 -9.98
N SER A 110 20.10 16.69 -9.52
CA SER A 110 21.45 17.14 -9.89
C SER A 110 21.68 16.96 -11.39
N ALA A 111 21.31 15.81 -11.96
CA ALA A 111 21.41 15.55 -13.40
C ALA A 111 20.53 16.51 -14.21
N LEU A 112 19.29 16.77 -13.77
CA LEU A 112 18.40 17.72 -14.45
C LEU A 112 18.96 19.15 -14.43
N LYS A 113 19.49 19.60 -13.29
CA LYS A 113 20.14 20.91 -13.15
C LYS A 113 21.36 21.05 -14.04
N ALA A 114 22.24 20.04 -14.07
CA ALA A 114 23.43 20.04 -14.92
C ALA A 114 23.09 20.13 -16.42
N ASN A 115 21.92 19.61 -16.82
CA ASN A 115 21.43 19.66 -18.19
C ASN A 115 20.47 20.84 -18.46
N SER A 116 20.39 21.82 -17.56
CA SER A 116 19.50 22.98 -17.68
C SER A 116 18.02 22.64 -17.92
N MET A 117 17.57 21.49 -17.40
CA MET A 117 16.18 21.04 -17.55
C MET A 117 15.31 21.58 -16.42
N LYS A 118 14.21 22.23 -16.79
CA LYS A 118 13.23 22.77 -15.84
C LYS A 118 12.31 21.67 -15.32
N TYR A 119 11.95 21.76 -14.04
CA TYR A 119 11.05 20.83 -13.39
C TYR A 119 10.30 21.50 -12.24
N THR A 120 9.17 20.91 -11.85
CA THR A 120 8.41 21.22 -10.63
C THR A 120 8.33 19.97 -9.73
N PRO A 121 8.07 20.11 -8.42
CA PRO A 121 7.85 18.96 -7.53
C PRO A 121 6.84 17.94 -8.07
N ALA A 122 5.69 18.43 -8.59
CA ALA A 122 4.65 17.58 -9.15
C ALA A 122 5.12 16.80 -10.37
N THR A 123 5.85 17.45 -11.28
CA THR A 123 6.40 16.79 -12.48
C THR A 123 7.43 15.73 -12.11
N ILE A 124 8.32 16.00 -11.15
CA ILE A 124 9.29 15.01 -10.67
C ILE A 124 8.56 13.80 -10.07
N LYS A 125 7.53 14.05 -9.24
CA LYS A 125 6.73 12.96 -8.67
C LYS A 125 6.06 12.14 -9.76
N MET A 126 5.40 12.77 -10.73
CA MET A 126 4.77 12.10 -11.88
C MET A 126 5.78 11.25 -12.66
N VAL A 127 6.94 11.80 -13.04
CA VAL A 127 7.97 11.07 -13.78
C VAL A 127 8.46 9.85 -13.00
N LEU A 128 8.81 10.02 -11.73
CA LEU A 128 9.25 8.92 -10.88
C LEU A 128 8.17 7.85 -10.71
N CYS A 129 6.90 8.24 -10.60
CA CYS A 129 5.77 7.31 -10.54
C CYS A 129 5.64 6.49 -11.84
N ASN A 130 5.81 7.13 -13.00
CA ASN A 130 5.64 6.51 -14.30
C ASN A 130 6.81 5.60 -14.70
N THR A 131 8.00 5.82 -14.13
CA THR A 131 9.19 5.02 -14.42
C THR A 131 9.53 4.00 -13.33
N ALA A 132 8.77 3.96 -12.23
CA ALA A 132 9.01 3.03 -11.15
C ALA A 132 8.78 1.57 -11.58
N PHE A 133 9.55 0.67 -11.00
CA PHE A 133 9.45 -0.77 -11.26
C PHE A 133 8.63 -1.44 -10.16
N LEU A 134 7.43 -1.90 -10.47
CA LEU A 134 6.61 -2.70 -9.56
C LEU A 134 6.91 -4.19 -9.79
N PRO A 135 7.43 -4.93 -8.80
CA PRO A 135 7.62 -6.37 -8.90
C PRO A 135 6.31 -7.09 -9.20
N LYS A 136 6.40 -8.25 -9.88
CA LYS A 136 5.23 -9.08 -10.14
C LYS A 136 4.64 -9.58 -8.81
N ASN A 137 3.31 -9.65 -8.74
CA ASN A 137 2.54 -10.10 -7.57
C ASN A 137 2.55 -9.17 -6.34
N GLU A 138 3.22 -8.01 -6.42
CA GLU A 138 3.14 -6.99 -5.38
C GLU A 138 1.97 -6.03 -5.62
N ASP A 139 1.34 -5.60 -4.54
CA ASP A 139 0.18 -4.71 -4.60
C ASP A 139 0.59 -3.24 -4.41
N ARG A 140 -0.18 -2.33 -5.03
CA ARG A 140 0.11 -0.89 -5.01
C ARG A 140 -0.18 -0.22 -3.67
N LEU A 141 -1.02 -0.80 -2.80
CA LEU A 141 -1.28 -0.24 -1.47
C LEU A 141 -0.10 -0.46 -0.53
N SER A 142 0.64 -1.56 -0.72
CA SER A 142 1.87 -1.87 -0.01
C SER A 142 3.10 -1.22 -0.65
N PHE A 143 3.25 -1.36 -1.97
CA PHE A 143 4.47 -1.00 -2.70
C PHE A 143 4.41 0.41 -3.36
N GLY A 144 3.25 1.06 -3.37
CA GLY A 144 3.04 2.30 -4.10
C GLY A 144 3.14 2.08 -5.62
N ASN A 145 3.92 2.91 -6.32
CA ASN A 145 4.20 2.71 -7.75
C ASN A 145 5.32 1.69 -8.02
N GLY A 146 5.95 1.12 -6.98
CA GLY A 146 7.12 0.27 -7.12
C GLY A 146 8.41 0.92 -6.59
N ILE A 147 9.54 0.43 -7.10
CA ILE A 147 10.89 0.85 -6.75
C ILE A 147 11.30 2.02 -7.64
N ILE A 148 11.93 3.03 -7.05
CA ILE A 148 12.47 4.21 -7.75
C ILE A 148 13.54 3.80 -8.76
N GLN A 149 13.41 4.25 -10.01
CA GLN A 149 14.37 4.00 -11.09
C GLN A 149 14.95 5.31 -11.64
N ILE A 150 16.09 5.75 -11.10
CA ILE A 150 16.67 7.07 -11.41
C ILE A 150 17.12 7.18 -12.87
N ASN A 151 17.76 6.15 -13.41
CA ASN A 151 18.22 6.15 -14.80
C ASN A 151 17.02 6.24 -15.76
N SER A 152 16.00 5.39 -15.55
CA SER A 152 14.77 5.41 -16.33
C SER A 152 14.05 6.75 -16.24
N ALA A 153 14.01 7.38 -15.07
CA ALA A 153 13.43 8.71 -14.87
C ALA A 153 14.19 9.79 -15.64
N PHE A 154 15.53 9.74 -15.66
CA PHE A 154 16.34 10.69 -16.44
C PHE A 154 16.17 10.47 -17.95
N GLU A 155 16.21 9.23 -18.42
CA GLU A 155 15.93 8.89 -19.82
C GLU A 155 14.53 9.34 -20.25
N TYR A 156 13.54 9.22 -19.37
CA TYR A 156 12.19 9.69 -19.62
C TYR A 156 12.15 11.20 -19.92
N TYR A 157 12.93 12.01 -19.20
CA TYR A 157 13.09 13.45 -19.48
C TYR A 157 13.77 13.72 -20.82
N LEU A 158 14.69 12.86 -21.24
CA LEU A 158 15.38 12.99 -22.54
C LEU A 158 14.47 12.63 -23.71
N LYS A 159 13.61 11.62 -23.55
CA LYS A 159 12.73 11.09 -24.60
C LYS A 159 11.47 11.95 -24.82
N ASN A 160 10.94 12.56 -23.76
CA ASN A 160 9.68 13.31 -23.83
C ASN A 160 9.85 14.81 -24.09
N ASN A 161 8.77 15.47 -24.49
CA ASN A 161 8.76 16.90 -24.79
C ASN A 161 9.08 17.74 -23.53
N LYS A 162 10.29 18.26 -23.45
CA LYS A 162 10.80 19.08 -22.33
C LYS A 162 9.98 20.35 -22.09
N ASN A 163 9.47 20.97 -23.16
CA ASN A 163 8.62 22.16 -23.05
C ASN A 163 7.27 21.83 -22.43
N TYR A 164 6.73 20.64 -22.72
CA TYR A 164 5.51 20.17 -22.10
C TYR A 164 5.74 19.81 -20.63
N LEU A 165 6.77 19.01 -20.32
CA LEU A 165 7.09 18.60 -18.94
C LEU A 165 7.40 19.77 -18.00
N SER A 166 7.94 20.87 -18.52
CA SER A 166 8.20 22.07 -17.72
C SER A 166 6.97 22.95 -17.45
N LYS A 167 5.87 22.72 -18.19
CA LYS A 167 4.63 23.53 -18.11
C LYS A 167 3.42 22.75 -17.62
N ILE A 168 3.47 21.42 -17.67
CA ILE A 168 2.33 20.58 -17.27
C ILE A 168 1.99 20.83 -15.80
N ILE A 169 0.69 21.02 -15.56
CA ILE A 169 0.13 21.15 -14.23
C ILE A 169 -0.58 19.84 -13.92
N VAL A 170 -0.10 19.13 -12.90
CA VAL A 170 -0.74 17.91 -12.41
C VAL A 170 -2.01 18.34 -11.66
N PRO A 171 -3.21 17.91 -12.08
CA PRO A 171 -4.44 18.27 -11.38
C PRO A 171 -4.47 17.66 -9.99
N GLN A 172 -5.22 18.31 -9.10
CA GLN A 172 -5.66 17.65 -7.87
C GLN A 172 -7.00 16.97 -8.11
N ILE A 173 -7.16 15.80 -7.50
CA ILE A 173 -8.42 15.07 -7.52
C ILE A 173 -9.13 15.29 -6.19
N SER A 174 -10.44 15.52 -6.24
CA SER A 174 -11.31 15.45 -5.08
C SER A 174 -12.56 14.62 -5.38
N VAL A 175 -13.06 13.92 -4.37
CA VAL A 175 -14.35 13.21 -4.42
C VAL A 175 -15.38 14.10 -3.73
N LYS A 176 -16.40 14.56 -4.46
CA LYS A 176 -17.28 15.66 -4.01
C LYS A 176 -18.23 15.32 -2.88
N ASN A 177 -18.48 14.04 -2.61
CA ASN A 177 -19.47 13.65 -1.60
C ASN A 177 -18.98 13.89 -0.16
N GLU A 178 -17.68 14.09 0.07
CA GLU A 178 -17.12 14.39 1.40
C GLU A 178 -15.94 15.38 1.31
N SER A 179 -15.75 16.22 2.33
CA SER A 179 -14.68 17.22 2.35
C SER A 179 -13.28 16.56 2.43
N ASN A 180 -12.34 16.95 1.56
CA ASN A 180 -10.93 16.52 1.51
C ASN A 180 -10.63 15.06 1.09
N GLU A 181 -11.59 14.34 0.50
CA GLU A 181 -11.32 13.03 -0.09
C GLU A 181 -10.50 13.12 -1.38
N LYS A 182 -9.49 12.27 -1.50
CA LYS A 182 -8.55 12.17 -2.63
C LYS A 182 -8.69 10.87 -3.42
N GLY A 183 -9.55 9.96 -2.97
CA GLY A 183 -9.87 8.70 -3.64
C GLY A 183 -11.14 8.09 -3.05
N ILE A 184 -11.54 6.95 -3.61
CA ILE A 184 -12.75 6.24 -3.21
C ILE A 184 -12.36 5.06 -2.30
N ILE A 185 -13.02 4.95 -1.15
CA ILE A 185 -12.95 3.74 -0.32
C ILE A 185 -14.36 3.25 -0.04
N ILE A 186 -14.60 1.97 -0.31
CA ILE A 186 -15.82 1.27 0.07
C ILE A 186 -15.46 0.17 1.06
N TYR A 187 -16.01 0.27 2.27
CA TYR A 187 -16.05 -0.83 3.22
C TYR A 187 -17.44 -1.45 3.13
N LYS A 188 -17.58 -2.59 2.46
CA LYS A 188 -18.89 -3.22 2.27
C LYS A 188 -19.32 -3.88 3.58
N ILE A 189 -20.35 -3.32 4.22
CA ILE A 189 -20.96 -3.91 5.41
C ILE A 189 -22.11 -4.84 4.97
N GLN A 190 -22.55 -5.72 5.87
CA GLN A 190 -23.70 -6.58 5.63
C GLN A 190 -24.96 -5.74 5.34
N ASN A 191 -25.77 -6.18 4.37
CA ASN A 191 -26.96 -5.48 3.87
C ASN A 191 -26.71 -4.12 3.18
N ASP A 192 -25.46 -3.75 2.92
CA ASP A 192 -25.13 -2.55 2.15
C ASP A 192 -25.54 -2.71 0.68
N GLN A 193 -25.76 -1.57 0.02
CA GLN A 193 -26.04 -1.52 -1.41
C GLN A 193 -24.92 -2.17 -2.24
N ASN A 194 -25.25 -2.58 -3.46
CA ASN A 194 -24.24 -3.17 -4.35
C ASN A 194 -23.61 -2.13 -5.27
N ILE A 195 -24.33 -1.05 -5.57
CA ILE A 195 -23.92 -0.03 -6.53
C ILE A 195 -23.65 1.26 -5.77
N TYR A 196 -22.47 1.86 -6.01
CA TYR A 196 -22.06 3.12 -5.42
C TYR A 196 -21.71 4.11 -6.52
N ASP A 197 -22.18 5.35 -6.41
CA ASP A 197 -21.95 6.43 -7.35
C ASP A 197 -21.15 7.56 -6.69
N PHE A 198 -20.04 7.94 -7.30
CA PHE A 198 -19.13 8.99 -6.81
C PHE A 198 -18.95 10.08 -7.87
N CYS A 199 -19.06 11.34 -7.45
CA CYS A 199 -18.74 12.48 -8.30
C CYS A 199 -17.28 12.89 -8.09
N ILE A 200 -16.48 12.78 -9.15
CA ILE A 200 -15.08 13.17 -9.16
C ILE A 200 -14.92 14.57 -9.69
N ASN A 201 -14.07 15.35 -9.03
CA ASN A 201 -13.65 16.67 -9.47
C ASN A 201 -12.15 16.67 -9.79
N ILE A 202 -11.83 17.08 -11.01
CA ILE A 202 -10.48 17.36 -11.49
C ILE A 202 -10.24 18.85 -11.30
N GLU A 203 -9.55 19.20 -10.22
CA GLU A 203 -9.16 20.57 -9.90
C GLU A 203 -8.00 20.99 -10.83
N ASN A 204 -8.38 21.56 -11.96
CA ASN A 204 -7.48 22.08 -12.97
C ASN A 204 -7.26 23.59 -12.80
N SER A 205 -6.04 24.04 -13.09
CA SER A 205 -5.70 25.46 -13.25
C SER A 205 -6.14 25.96 -14.63
N ASN A 206 -7.34 26.53 -14.75
CA ASN A 206 -7.87 27.29 -15.91
C ASN A 206 -7.82 26.67 -17.34
N ILE A 207 -7.15 25.53 -17.55
CA ILE A 207 -6.96 24.88 -18.85
C ILE A 207 -7.88 23.66 -18.92
N LYS A 208 -8.76 23.63 -19.93
CA LYS A 208 -9.59 22.46 -20.24
C LYS A 208 -8.78 21.49 -21.11
N ILE A 209 -8.44 20.33 -20.54
CA ILE A 209 -7.81 19.22 -21.25
C ILE A 209 -8.86 18.12 -21.38
N PRO A 210 -9.12 17.58 -22.59
CA PRO A 210 -10.03 16.46 -22.79
C PRO A 210 -9.35 15.15 -22.37
N TRP A 211 -9.33 14.89 -21.06
CA TRP A 211 -8.61 13.78 -20.46
C TRP A 211 -9.10 12.42 -20.99
N ILE A 212 -8.16 11.57 -21.42
CA ILE A 212 -8.42 10.16 -21.67
C ILE A 212 -8.24 9.39 -20.36
N LEU A 213 -9.24 8.60 -19.96
CA LEU A 213 -9.25 7.84 -18.72
C LEU A 213 -9.12 6.33 -18.97
N LYS A 214 -8.21 5.66 -18.26
CA LYS A 214 -8.00 4.21 -18.35
C LYS A 214 -7.85 3.60 -16.95
N SER A 215 -8.48 2.46 -16.69
CA SER A 215 -8.34 1.78 -15.41
C SER A 215 -7.09 0.91 -15.39
N PHE A 216 -6.53 0.76 -14.19
CA PHE A 216 -5.39 -0.09 -13.91
C PHE A 216 -5.67 -0.88 -12.62
N PRO A 217 -5.72 -2.22 -12.68
CA PRO A 217 -5.65 -3.05 -13.90
C PRO A 217 -6.92 -2.90 -14.78
N LYS A 218 -6.81 -3.23 -16.08
CA LYS A 218 -7.89 -3.03 -17.08
C LYS A 218 -9.08 -3.97 -16.82
N GLU A 219 -8.82 -5.12 -16.22
CA GLU A 219 -9.82 -6.13 -15.88
C GLU A 219 -10.84 -5.62 -14.87
N ASN A 220 -10.49 -4.56 -14.10
CA ASN A 220 -11.36 -3.99 -13.08
C ASN A 220 -12.47 -3.10 -13.68
N GLU A 221 -12.45 -2.80 -14.98
CA GLU A 221 -13.58 -2.18 -15.70
C GLU A 221 -14.85 -3.04 -15.71
N LYS A 222 -14.76 -4.32 -15.33
CA LYS A 222 -15.93 -5.19 -15.13
C LYS A 222 -16.86 -4.64 -14.05
N TYR A 223 -16.29 -4.11 -12.96
CA TYR A 223 -17.02 -3.61 -11.80
C TYR A 223 -16.91 -2.09 -11.59
N ILE A 224 -16.05 -1.40 -12.35
CA ILE A 224 -15.89 0.06 -12.32
C ILE A 224 -16.33 0.65 -13.66
N LYS A 225 -17.39 1.48 -13.64
CA LYS A 225 -17.93 2.16 -14.82
C LYS A 225 -17.68 3.67 -14.74
N TYR A 226 -17.16 4.24 -15.82
CA TYR A 226 -16.79 5.65 -15.92
C TYR A 226 -16.65 6.04 -17.40
N SER A 227 -16.69 7.34 -17.69
CA SER A 227 -16.48 7.87 -19.05
C SER A 227 -15.02 7.74 -19.48
N LYS A 228 -14.75 7.21 -20.68
CA LYS A 228 -13.38 7.05 -21.20
C LYS A 228 -12.72 8.36 -21.59
N THR A 229 -13.51 9.40 -21.85
CA THR A 229 -13.04 10.75 -22.13
C THR A 229 -13.84 11.72 -21.28
N VAL A 230 -13.14 12.70 -20.71
CA VAL A 230 -13.73 13.70 -19.81
C VAL A 230 -13.19 15.08 -20.17
N GLU A 231 -14.07 15.95 -20.66
CA GLU A 231 -13.74 17.35 -20.99
C GLU A 231 -14.10 18.32 -19.85
N ASN A 232 -15.09 17.93 -19.04
CA ASN A 232 -15.52 18.69 -17.87
C ASN A 232 -14.67 18.32 -16.67
N ASN A 233 -14.49 19.25 -15.74
CA ASN A 233 -13.80 18.95 -14.49
C ASN A 233 -14.57 17.94 -13.62
N LEU A 234 -15.86 17.70 -13.91
CA LEU A 234 -16.73 16.80 -13.16
C LEU A 234 -17.15 15.62 -14.00
N PHE A 235 -17.07 14.43 -13.41
CA PHE A 235 -17.60 13.20 -13.98
C PHE A 235 -17.91 12.19 -12.88
N ASN A 236 -18.72 11.18 -13.20
CA ASN A 236 -19.12 10.16 -12.24
C ASN A 236 -18.36 8.85 -12.45
N ILE A 237 -18.05 8.19 -11.34
CA ILE A 237 -17.58 6.80 -11.30
C ILE A 237 -18.65 5.98 -10.57
N LYS A 238 -19.07 4.88 -11.19
CA LYS A 238 -19.97 3.90 -10.61
C LYS A 238 -19.22 2.61 -10.29
N ILE A 239 -19.41 2.06 -9.11
CA ILE A 239 -18.75 0.82 -8.65
C ILE A 239 -19.84 -0.21 -8.31
N ASP A 240 -19.81 -1.37 -8.95
CA ASP A 240 -20.71 -2.50 -8.69
C ASP A 240 -19.97 -3.62 -7.94
N THR A 241 -20.32 -3.80 -6.68
CA THR A 241 -19.67 -4.78 -5.79
C THR A 241 -20.33 -6.16 -5.80
N LYS A 242 -21.39 -6.38 -6.59
CA LYS A 242 -22.21 -7.59 -6.55
C LYS A 242 -21.43 -8.88 -6.85
N GLU A 243 -20.53 -8.84 -7.83
CA GLU A 243 -19.75 -10.01 -8.28
C GLU A 243 -18.39 -10.14 -7.59
N LEU A 244 -18.05 -9.22 -6.69
CA LEU A 244 -16.79 -9.26 -5.97
C LEU A 244 -16.87 -10.29 -4.85
N LYS A 245 -15.84 -11.15 -4.75
CA LYS A 245 -15.76 -12.20 -3.73
C LYS A 245 -15.54 -11.58 -2.35
N GLN A 246 -16.21 -12.18 -1.35
CA GLN A 246 -16.03 -11.87 0.07
C GLN A 246 -14.65 -12.30 0.59
N GLY A 247 -14.17 -11.63 1.64
CA GLY A 247 -12.88 -11.87 2.28
C GLY A 247 -11.69 -11.23 1.55
N TYR A 248 -11.93 -10.40 0.54
CA TYR A 248 -10.87 -9.81 -0.31
C TYR A 248 -10.87 -8.28 -0.25
N GLN A 249 -9.68 -7.74 -0.44
CA GLN A 249 -9.43 -6.35 -0.78
C GLN A 249 -9.18 -6.23 -2.28
N TYR A 250 -9.84 -5.27 -2.90
CA TYR A 250 -9.66 -4.91 -4.31
C TYR A 250 -9.12 -3.50 -4.39
N TYR A 251 -8.05 -3.32 -5.15
CA TYR A 251 -7.48 -2.02 -5.44
C TYR A 251 -7.45 -1.77 -6.95
N SER A 252 -7.85 -0.56 -7.33
CA SER A 252 -7.78 -0.07 -8.70
C SER A 252 -7.37 1.40 -8.71
N GLU A 253 -6.85 1.84 -9.85
CA GLU A 253 -6.67 3.25 -10.14
C GLU A 253 -7.31 3.57 -11.49
N ILE A 254 -7.96 4.73 -11.62
CA ILE A 254 -8.27 5.31 -12.93
C ILE A 254 -7.21 6.35 -13.22
N HIS A 255 -6.47 6.18 -14.31
CA HIS A 255 -5.40 7.09 -14.71
C HIS A 255 -5.89 8.05 -15.80
N GLY A 256 -5.51 9.32 -15.69
CA GLY A 256 -5.79 10.34 -16.67
C GLY A 256 -4.59 10.67 -17.54
N PHE A 257 -4.81 10.75 -18.86
CA PHE A 257 -3.79 11.03 -19.86
C PHE A 257 -4.17 12.26 -20.69
N ASP A 258 -3.19 13.08 -21.03
CA ASP A 258 -3.35 14.15 -22.00
C ASP A 258 -3.30 13.54 -23.42
N PRO A 259 -4.38 13.65 -24.22
CA PRO A 259 -4.41 13.10 -25.56
C PRO A 259 -3.33 13.67 -26.48
N SER A 260 -2.90 14.92 -26.27
CA SER A 260 -1.88 15.56 -27.08
C SER A 260 -0.46 15.07 -26.75
N ASN A 261 -0.28 14.45 -25.58
CA ASN A 261 1.02 14.04 -25.04
C ASN A 261 0.95 12.62 -24.43
N ILE A 262 0.26 11.70 -25.12
CA ILE A 262 -0.02 10.35 -24.60
C ILE A 262 1.24 9.56 -24.19
N SER A 263 2.39 9.83 -24.83
CA SER A 263 3.67 9.18 -24.56
C SER A 263 4.26 9.52 -23.18
N VAL A 264 3.81 10.62 -22.57
CA VAL A 264 4.15 11.00 -21.20
C VAL A 264 3.53 10.01 -20.20
N GLY A 265 2.51 9.26 -20.60
CA GLY A 265 1.83 8.34 -19.70
C GLY A 265 0.89 9.07 -18.74
N PRO A 266 0.51 8.45 -17.62
CA PRO A 266 -0.53 8.98 -16.76
C PRO A 266 -0.04 10.22 -16.00
N ILE A 267 -0.90 11.24 -15.94
CA ILE A 267 -0.61 12.54 -15.31
C ILE A 267 -1.18 12.61 -13.91
N PHE A 268 -2.36 12.02 -13.70
CA PHE A 268 -2.97 11.83 -12.40
C PHE A 268 -3.60 10.45 -12.31
N HIS A 269 -3.97 10.05 -11.09
CA HIS A 269 -4.69 8.82 -10.83
C HIS A 269 -5.79 9.06 -9.79
N ILE A 270 -6.82 8.22 -9.83
CA ILE A 270 -7.93 8.20 -8.89
C ILE A 270 -7.91 6.83 -8.21
N PRO A 271 -7.40 6.74 -6.98
CA PRO A 271 -7.34 5.49 -6.24
C PRO A 271 -8.73 5.05 -5.80
N ILE A 272 -9.01 3.76 -5.96
CA ILE A 272 -10.27 3.11 -5.62
C ILE A 272 -9.95 1.85 -4.82
N THR A 273 -10.39 1.80 -3.58
CA THR A 273 -10.23 0.63 -2.71
C THR A 273 -11.60 0.10 -2.32
N VAL A 274 -11.85 -1.18 -2.56
CA VAL A 274 -13.07 -1.88 -2.12
C VAL A 274 -12.65 -3.01 -1.20
N ILE A 275 -13.18 -3.02 0.02
CA ILE A 275 -12.91 -4.07 1.01
C ILE A 275 -14.22 -4.79 1.29
N ILE A 276 -14.25 -6.09 1.02
CA ILE A 276 -15.41 -6.94 1.25
C ILE A 276 -15.02 -7.98 2.30
N PRO A 277 -15.59 -7.92 3.51
CA PRO A 277 -15.30 -8.88 4.56
C PRO A 277 -15.87 -10.26 4.23
N GLU A 278 -15.31 -11.31 4.83
CA GLU A 278 -15.94 -12.64 4.88
C GLU A 278 -17.06 -12.61 5.93
N ASN A 279 -18.28 -12.99 5.52
CA ASN A 279 -19.42 -13.05 6.45
C ASN A 279 -19.27 -14.24 7.40
N LEU A 280 -19.63 -14.00 8.66
CA LEU A 280 -19.52 -14.98 9.73
C LEU A 280 -20.83 -15.75 9.91
N ILE A 281 -21.02 -16.81 9.11
CA ILE A 281 -22.21 -17.67 9.20
C ILE A 281 -22.16 -18.63 10.41
N LYS A 282 -20.97 -18.81 11.02
CA LYS A 282 -20.73 -19.78 12.10
C LYS A 282 -19.95 -19.15 13.25
N ASN A 283 -20.15 -19.67 14.46
CA ASN A 283 -19.36 -19.30 15.66
C ASN A 283 -17.88 -19.72 15.58
N SER A 284 -17.43 -20.30 14.45
CA SER A 284 -16.02 -20.56 14.22
C SER A 284 -15.60 -20.51 12.75
N ILE A 285 -14.36 -20.10 12.51
CA ILE A 285 -13.66 -20.20 11.22
C ILE A 285 -12.49 -21.16 11.36
N LYS A 286 -12.29 -22.02 10.36
CA LYS A 286 -11.08 -22.84 10.23
C LYS A 286 -10.46 -22.63 8.85
N LYS A 287 -9.17 -22.35 8.80
CA LYS A 287 -8.40 -22.17 7.56
C LYS A 287 -7.07 -22.91 7.66
N GLU A 288 -6.70 -23.57 6.57
CA GLU A 288 -5.34 -24.04 6.34
C GLU A 288 -4.59 -22.93 5.59
N ILE A 289 -3.40 -22.58 6.07
CA ILE A 289 -2.62 -21.45 5.57
C ILE A 289 -1.23 -21.96 5.20
N PHE A 290 -0.78 -21.60 4.01
CA PHE A 290 0.55 -21.89 3.51
C PHE A 290 1.33 -20.59 3.42
N MET A 291 2.38 -20.46 4.23
CA MET A 291 3.13 -19.22 4.35
C MET A 291 4.54 -19.41 3.82
N LYS A 292 4.94 -18.54 2.89
CA LYS A 292 6.35 -18.38 2.53
C LYS A 292 7.00 -17.39 3.50
N SER A 293 8.32 -17.42 3.57
CA SER A 293 9.04 -16.40 4.33
C SER A 293 8.63 -14.99 3.90
N THR A 294 8.44 -14.09 4.87
CA THR A 294 8.02 -12.70 4.68
C THR A 294 6.63 -12.50 4.05
N SER A 295 5.89 -13.59 3.76
CA SER A 295 4.51 -13.50 3.31
C SER A 295 3.56 -13.13 4.46
N ILE A 296 2.47 -12.45 4.09
CA ILE A 296 1.41 -12.04 5.02
C ILE A 296 0.13 -12.72 4.57
N PHE A 297 -0.47 -13.49 5.47
CA PHE A 297 -1.83 -13.95 5.34
C PHE A 297 -2.77 -12.94 6.01
N ARG A 298 -3.82 -12.53 5.28
CA ARG A 298 -4.83 -11.58 5.76
C ARG A 298 -6.20 -12.25 5.78
N LEU A 299 -6.92 -12.02 6.86
CA LEU A 299 -8.32 -12.39 6.99
C LEU A 299 -9.12 -11.17 7.42
N ILE A 300 -10.08 -10.77 6.59
CA ILE A 300 -10.95 -9.61 6.82
C ILE A 300 -12.35 -10.13 7.15
N LEU A 301 -12.85 -9.82 8.33
CA LEU A 301 -14.07 -10.39 8.88
C LEU A 301 -15.05 -9.31 9.30
N ASN A 302 -16.35 -9.62 9.20
CA ASN A 302 -17.42 -8.80 9.77
C ASN A 302 -18.27 -9.68 10.72
N PRO A 303 -18.22 -9.47 12.05
CA PRO A 303 -18.95 -10.28 13.01
C PRO A 303 -20.46 -10.02 12.94
N GLU A 304 -21.24 -11.08 12.78
CA GLU A 304 -22.72 -11.03 12.78
C GLU A 304 -23.30 -10.95 14.21
N SER A 305 -22.60 -11.48 15.20
CA SER A 305 -23.07 -11.60 16.59
C SER A 305 -22.60 -10.44 17.48
N ILE A 306 -23.34 -10.20 18.58
CA ILE A 306 -22.99 -9.27 19.68
C ILE A 306 -21.68 -9.68 20.39
N SER A 307 -21.10 -10.84 20.02
CA SER A 307 -19.84 -11.35 20.53
C SER A 307 -18.84 -10.23 20.73
N GLN A 308 -18.41 -10.02 21.97
CA GLN A 308 -17.43 -8.99 22.31
C GLN A 308 -16.00 -9.51 22.18
N LYS A 309 -15.85 -10.83 22.00
CA LYS A 309 -14.54 -11.49 21.96
C LYS A 309 -14.49 -12.65 20.96
N CYS A 310 -13.31 -12.88 20.41
CA CYS A 310 -13.00 -14.15 19.74
C CYS A 310 -11.62 -14.67 20.17
N ILE A 311 -11.48 -16.00 20.20
CA ILE A 311 -10.22 -16.70 20.42
C ILE A 311 -9.63 -17.04 19.07
N VAL A 312 -8.42 -16.56 18.79
CA VAL A 312 -7.63 -16.96 17.63
C VAL A 312 -6.66 -18.03 18.08
N LYS A 313 -6.68 -19.17 17.39
CA LYS A 313 -5.79 -20.31 17.61
C LYS A 313 -4.97 -20.55 16.35
N ILE A 314 -3.66 -20.69 16.53
CA ILE A 314 -2.73 -20.97 15.42
C ILE A 314 -1.85 -22.16 15.83
N THR A 315 -1.78 -23.15 14.96
CA THR A 315 -0.81 -24.26 15.03
C THR A 315 0.07 -24.26 13.79
N SER A 316 1.33 -24.64 13.96
CA SER A 316 2.29 -24.86 12.88
C SER A 316 2.70 -26.33 12.85
N GLU A 317 2.74 -26.94 11.67
CA GLU A 317 3.29 -28.30 11.52
C GLU A 317 4.82 -28.32 11.65
N GLU A 318 5.50 -27.24 11.24
CA GLU A 318 6.96 -27.16 11.24
C GLU A 318 7.50 -26.13 12.27
N ASN A 319 8.80 -26.20 12.55
CA ASN A 319 9.48 -25.28 13.45
C ASN A 319 9.64 -23.92 12.76
N GLY A 320 8.86 -22.91 13.19
CA GLY A 320 8.89 -21.58 12.60
C GLY A 320 8.36 -20.49 13.53
N LYS A 321 9.02 -19.32 13.55
CA LYS A 321 8.50 -18.15 14.27
C LYS A 321 7.41 -17.46 13.43
N ILE A 322 6.16 -17.70 13.80
CA ILE A 322 4.97 -17.01 13.28
C ILE A 322 4.58 -15.92 14.26
N GLU A 323 4.41 -14.69 13.80
CA GLU A 323 3.78 -13.62 14.57
C GLU A 323 2.39 -13.33 14.00
N CYS A 324 1.45 -12.98 14.87
CA CYS A 324 0.11 -12.59 14.47
C CYS A 324 -0.23 -11.25 15.11
N GLU A 325 -0.73 -10.33 14.29
CA GLU A 325 -1.18 -9.03 14.76
C GLU A 325 -2.67 -8.85 14.40
N LYS A 326 -3.37 -8.05 15.21
CA LYS A 326 -4.80 -7.70 15.04
C LYS A 326 -5.01 -6.18 14.99
N VAL A 327 -5.98 -5.70 14.18
CA VAL A 327 -6.45 -4.29 14.18
C VAL A 327 -7.96 -4.17 14.25
N PHE A 328 -8.41 -3.08 14.92
CA PHE A 328 -9.79 -2.66 15.11
C PHE A 328 -10.12 -1.34 14.38
N GLU A 329 -11.24 -1.39 13.64
CA GLU A 329 -12.46 -0.60 13.89
C GLU A 329 -12.52 0.91 13.54
N LYS A 330 -13.47 1.30 12.66
CA LYS A 330 -13.73 2.71 12.33
C LYS A 330 -15.07 3.20 12.89
N ALA A 331 -14.99 3.87 14.05
CA ALA A 331 -15.58 5.20 14.19
C ALA A 331 -14.50 6.29 14.36
N ASP A 332 -13.26 5.92 14.71
CA ASP A 332 -12.13 6.84 14.75
C ASP A 332 -10.91 6.15 14.14
N ILE A 333 -10.45 6.65 13.00
CA ILE A 333 -9.14 6.32 12.48
C ILE A 333 -8.12 6.80 13.53
N GLN A 334 -7.64 5.92 14.42
CA GLN A 334 -6.31 5.95 15.07
C GLN A 334 -6.19 5.21 16.42
N LYS A 335 -7.19 4.49 16.94
CA LYS A 335 -7.04 3.89 18.29
C LYS A 335 -7.13 2.36 18.30
N ASN A 336 -6.05 1.78 18.82
CA ASN A 336 -5.89 0.40 19.33
C ASN A 336 -5.43 -0.67 18.33
N CYS A 337 -4.12 -0.67 18.01
CA CYS A 337 -3.38 -1.90 17.72
C CYS A 337 -2.94 -2.49 19.06
N ARG A 338 -3.31 -3.74 19.37
CA ARG A 338 -2.60 -4.51 20.39
C ARG A 338 -1.78 -5.56 19.66
N ASP A 339 -0.47 -5.37 19.70
CA ASP A 339 0.49 -6.30 19.14
C ASP A 339 0.66 -7.44 20.13
N GLU A 340 0.30 -8.66 19.73
CA GLU A 340 0.67 -9.86 20.49
C GLU A 340 1.68 -10.67 19.66
N LYS A 341 2.95 -10.43 19.94
CA LYS A 341 4.05 -11.21 19.33
C LYS A 341 4.07 -12.59 19.95
N VAL A 342 3.51 -13.57 19.24
CA VAL A 342 3.62 -14.98 19.61
C VAL A 342 4.81 -15.57 18.86
N THR A 343 5.56 -16.48 19.47
CA THR A 343 6.65 -17.24 18.82
C THR A 343 6.30 -18.70 18.93
N ASN A 344 6.20 -19.40 17.80
CA ASN A 344 5.85 -20.82 17.75
C ASN A 344 7.10 -21.71 17.60
N GLY A 345 7.02 -22.91 18.19
CA GLY A 345 7.77 -24.10 17.79
C GLY A 345 6.80 -25.12 17.20
N ALA A 346 7.30 -26.12 16.45
CA ALA A 346 6.48 -27.12 15.78
C ALA A 346 5.50 -27.81 16.75
N GLY A 347 4.24 -28.01 16.33
CA GLY A 347 3.25 -28.77 17.09
C GLY A 347 2.61 -28.05 18.29
N PHE A 348 3.03 -26.83 18.63
CA PHE A 348 2.41 -26.06 19.72
C PHE A 348 1.17 -25.31 19.26
N LEU A 349 0.03 -25.59 19.90
CA LEU A 349 -1.18 -24.77 19.83
C LEU A 349 -1.01 -23.53 20.69
N ARG A 350 -1.16 -22.35 20.08
CA ARG A 350 -1.26 -21.08 20.80
C ARG A 350 -2.62 -20.46 20.54
N SER A 351 -3.21 -19.91 21.60
CA SER A 351 -4.52 -19.26 21.59
C SER A 351 -4.43 -17.88 22.21
N PHE A 352 -5.13 -16.91 21.65
CA PHE A 352 -5.08 -15.53 22.12
C PHE A 352 -6.38 -14.80 21.82
N TYR A 353 -6.79 -13.92 22.72
CA TYR A 353 -8.10 -13.27 22.69
C TYR A 353 -8.08 -12.00 21.83
N VAL A 354 -9.19 -11.72 21.17
CA VAL A 354 -9.46 -10.53 20.36
C VAL A 354 -10.70 -9.89 20.94
N ASN A 355 -10.70 -8.59 21.23
CA ASN A 355 -11.92 -7.88 21.61
C ASN A 355 -12.61 -7.32 20.37
N ILE A 356 -13.61 -8.00 19.81
CA ILE A 356 -14.30 -7.51 18.62
C ILE A 356 -15.45 -6.56 19.01
N GLN A 357 -15.83 -5.68 18.08
CA GLN A 357 -17.01 -4.84 18.23
C GLN A 357 -18.07 -5.25 17.22
N TRP A 358 -19.32 -5.23 17.66
CA TRP A 358 -20.47 -5.61 16.85
C TRP A 358 -20.61 -4.71 15.62
N GLU A 359 -20.98 -5.31 14.47
CA GLU A 359 -21.13 -4.67 13.16
C GLU A 359 -19.89 -3.92 12.64
N ARG A 360 -18.71 -4.22 13.18
CA ARG A 360 -17.49 -3.56 12.74
C ARG A 360 -16.46 -4.56 12.25
N MET A 361 -15.98 -4.26 11.05
CA MET A 361 -14.97 -5.06 10.37
C MET A 361 -13.66 -5.08 11.17
N PHE A 362 -13.00 -6.24 11.19
CA PHE A 362 -11.66 -6.39 11.75
C PHE A 362 -10.77 -7.22 10.83
N GLU A 363 -9.46 -6.99 10.94
CA GLU A 363 -8.43 -7.68 10.15
C GLU A 363 -7.51 -8.48 11.08
N ILE A 364 -7.29 -9.74 10.73
CA ILE A 364 -6.25 -10.58 11.32
C ILE A 364 -5.13 -10.74 10.30
N CYS A 365 -3.93 -10.34 10.67
CA CYS A 365 -2.72 -10.54 9.88
C CYS A 365 -1.83 -11.58 10.56
N ILE A 366 -1.40 -12.58 9.80
CA ILE A 366 -0.42 -13.57 10.24
C ILE A 366 0.77 -13.46 9.31
N TYR A 367 1.98 -13.34 9.86
CA TYR A 367 3.20 -13.24 9.08
C TYR A 367 4.32 -14.10 9.66
N GLN A 368 5.23 -14.55 8.80
CA GLN A 368 6.38 -15.33 9.19
C GLN A 368 7.61 -14.42 9.29
N LEU A 369 8.23 -14.36 10.48
CA LEU A 369 9.41 -13.53 10.74
C LEU A 369 10.73 -14.16 10.30
N THR A 370 10.89 -15.45 10.56
CA THR A 370 12.16 -16.15 10.31
C THR A 370 12.07 -16.94 9.03
N ARG A 371 13.10 -16.78 8.18
CA ARG A 371 13.41 -17.74 7.12
C ARG A 371 13.79 -19.05 7.79
N ILE A 372 12.88 -20.03 7.76
CA ILE A 372 13.28 -21.43 7.85
C ILE A 372 13.99 -21.72 6.51
N ASN A 373 15.10 -22.47 6.55
CA ASN A 373 15.99 -22.76 5.42
C ASN A 373 15.28 -22.83 4.04
N ASP A 374 15.93 -22.23 3.03
CA ASP A 374 15.58 -22.11 1.61
C ASP A 374 14.25 -22.75 1.16
N ASN A 375 13.27 -21.89 0.85
CA ASN A 375 12.00 -22.21 0.21
C ASN A 375 10.98 -23.06 1.01
N SER A 376 11.18 -23.31 2.31
CA SER A 376 10.16 -24.03 3.06
C SER A 376 8.85 -23.20 3.16
N VAL A 377 7.74 -23.86 2.84
CA VAL A 377 6.39 -23.31 2.98
C VAL A 377 5.85 -23.79 4.32
N LEU A 378 5.68 -22.86 5.25
CA LEU A 378 5.15 -23.16 6.57
C LEU A 378 3.66 -23.42 6.49
N LYS A 379 3.25 -24.66 6.79
CA LYS A 379 1.84 -25.03 6.89
C LYS A 379 1.32 -24.74 8.30
N CYS A 380 0.28 -23.90 8.36
CA CYS A 380 -0.37 -23.46 9.59
C CYS A 380 -1.87 -23.78 9.54
N PHE A 381 -2.46 -24.06 10.70
CA PHE A 381 -3.91 -24.12 10.85
C PHE A 381 -4.39 -22.98 11.75
N LEU A 382 -5.33 -22.20 11.23
CA LEU A 382 -5.99 -21.12 11.93
C LEU A 382 -7.40 -21.57 12.32
N GLU A 383 -7.72 -21.49 13.61
CA GLU A 383 -9.07 -21.63 14.14
C GLU A 383 -9.46 -20.34 14.87
N ILE A 384 -10.59 -19.74 14.51
CA ILE A 384 -11.15 -18.58 15.23
C ILE A 384 -12.46 -19.02 15.85
N LEU A 385 -12.64 -18.79 17.14
CA LEU A 385 -13.86 -19.11 17.88
C LEU A 385 -14.48 -17.82 18.41
N PHE A 386 -15.74 -17.56 18.09
CA PHE A 386 -16.48 -16.38 18.55
C PHE A 386 -17.19 -16.71 19.86
N GLU A 387 -16.92 -15.93 20.90
CA GLU A 387 -17.55 -16.07 22.22
C GLU A 387 -18.73 -15.10 22.31
N ASN A 388 -19.91 -15.63 22.66
CA ASN A 388 -21.10 -14.81 22.93
C ASN A 388 -21.08 -14.25 24.34
#